data_AF-A0A519H0P0-F1
#
_entry.id   AF-A0A519H0P0-F1
#
_cell.length_a   1.000
_cell.length_b   1.000
_cell.length_c   1.000
_cell.angle_alpha   90.00
_cell.angle_beta   90.00
_cell.angle_gamma   90.00
#
_symmetry.space_group_name_H-M   'P 1'
#
loop_
_entity.id
_entity.type
_entity.pdbx_description
1 polymer ?
#
loop_
_entity_poly.entity_id
_entity_poly.type
_entity_poly.pdbx_seq_one_letter_code
_entity_poly.pdbx_strand_id
1 'polypeptide(L)'
;MELFSAVKADRLFTRIADALGDEVSDIFRRCYLDTLDKTIEILPDGSAFVVTGDIPAMWLRDSAAQLTPYLHFVADDPALAETALAVSRRQLDFIRLDPYANAFNSSPSGAGHHGDKTEMSPWVWERKYEVDSLAYPVQLAHDLWTLTGRTDHLGSFADAARLIVGLWRTEQHHAEQSPYRFERFDGATTDTLTNEGRGALVAVTGLTWSGFRPSDDACTFPYNVPANMFAHVELGHIAEIATEVLGDSELAASALALRDDIGRAIAEHGTVSIADGDEVYA
;
A
#
# COMPACT_ATOMS: atom_id res chain seq x y z
N MET A 1 14.92 21.53 3.03
CA MET A 1 14.84 21.39 1.56
C MET A 1 13.38 21.59 1.21
N GLU A 2 13.04 22.50 0.30
CA GLU A 2 11.64 22.61 -0.15
C GLU A 2 11.27 21.33 -0.91
N LEU A 3 10.22 20.63 -0.46
CA LEU A 3 9.78 19.37 -1.06
C LEU A 3 8.92 19.57 -2.32
N PHE A 4 8.43 20.80 -2.53
CA PHE A 4 7.59 21.17 -3.67
C PHE A 4 7.77 22.64 -4.03
N SER A 5 7.67 22.96 -5.32
CA SER A 5 7.84 24.33 -5.81
C SER A 5 6.74 25.28 -5.30
N ALA A 6 7.14 26.28 -4.51
CA ALA A 6 6.24 27.35 -4.04
C ALA A 6 5.52 28.07 -5.20
N VAL A 7 6.20 28.28 -6.33
CA VAL A 7 5.62 28.91 -7.52
C VAL A 7 4.52 28.06 -8.14
N LYS A 8 4.70 26.73 -8.19
CA LYS A 8 3.66 25.82 -8.70
C LYS A 8 2.48 25.74 -7.74
N ALA A 9 2.76 25.66 -6.45
CA ALA A 9 1.76 25.68 -5.40
C ALA A 9 0.87 26.93 -5.50
N ASP A 10 1.48 28.12 -5.53
CA ASP A 10 0.74 29.38 -5.62
C ASP A 10 -0.09 29.48 -6.89
N ARG A 11 0.44 29.04 -8.05
CA ARG A 11 -0.35 28.98 -9.29
C ARG A 11 -1.55 28.06 -9.18
N LEU A 12 -1.39 26.89 -8.54
CA LEU A 12 -2.50 25.97 -8.31
C LEU A 12 -3.56 26.62 -7.43
N PHE A 13 -3.16 27.24 -6.32
CA PHE A 13 -4.08 27.88 -5.39
C PHE A 13 -4.81 29.06 -6.02
N THR A 14 -4.12 29.91 -6.80
CA THR A 14 -4.79 30.98 -7.57
C THR A 14 -5.84 30.42 -8.53
N ARG A 15 -5.53 29.32 -9.24
CA ARG A 15 -6.52 28.69 -10.14
C ARG A 15 -7.74 28.15 -9.41
N ILE A 16 -7.57 27.59 -8.21
CA ILE A 16 -8.69 27.15 -7.37
C ILE A 16 -9.49 28.35 -6.88
N ALA A 17 -8.83 29.42 -6.44
CA ALA A 17 -9.50 30.66 -6.02
C ALA A 17 -10.33 31.28 -7.15
N ASP A 18 -9.76 31.38 -8.35
CA ASP A 18 -10.45 31.91 -9.54
C ASP A 18 -11.68 31.08 -9.94
N ALA A 19 -11.64 29.76 -9.71
CA ALA A 19 -12.71 28.84 -10.10
C ALA A 19 -13.79 28.65 -9.03
N LEU A 20 -13.40 28.59 -7.75
CA LEU A 20 -14.25 28.14 -6.64
C LEU A 20 -14.33 29.15 -5.49
N GLY A 21 -13.60 30.26 -5.55
CA GLY A 21 -13.55 31.31 -4.53
C GLY A 21 -12.45 31.13 -3.49
N ASP A 22 -12.08 32.23 -2.83
CA ASP A 22 -10.96 32.30 -1.89
C ASP A 22 -11.11 31.35 -0.70
N GLU A 23 -12.33 31.19 -0.16
CA GLU A 23 -12.57 30.30 0.98
C GLU A 23 -12.25 28.83 0.66
N VAL A 24 -12.65 28.36 -0.52
CA VAL A 24 -12.35 26.99 -0.98
C VAL A 24 -10.86 26.84 -1.26
N SER A 25 -10.23 27.86 -1.87
CA SER A 25 -8.79 27.87 -2.09
C SER A 25 -8.00 27.82 -0.78
N ASP A 26 -8.45 28.51 0.27
CA ASP A 26 -7.79 28.50 1.58
C ASP A 26 -7.90 27.14 2.26
N ILE A 27 -9.06 26.49 2.19
CA ILE A 27 -9.22 25.11 2.68
C ILE A 27 -8.32 24.17 1.89
N PHE A 28 -8.35 24.27 0.56
CA PHE A 28 -7.54 23.43 -0.33
C PHE A 28 -6.04 23.63 -0.03
N ARG A 29 -5.55 24.86 0.08
CA ARG A 29 -4.15 25.17 0.41
C ARG A 29 -3.72 24.50 1.71
N ARG A 30 -4.53 24.61 2.77
CA ARG A 30 -4.21 24.01 4.08
C ARG A 30 -4.12 22.49 4.01
N CYS A 31 -5.10 21.83 3.37
CA CYS A 31 -5.11 20.38 3.25
C CYS A 31 -4.04 19.87 2.28
N TYR A 32 -3.84 20.55 1.16
CA TYR A 32 -2.89 20.16 0.12
C TYR A 32 -1.43 20.30 0.56
N LEU A 33 -1.08 21.21 1.47
CA LEU A 33 0.29 21.33 1.96
C LEU A 33 0.58 20.47 3.20
N ASP A 34 -0.44 19.90 3.84
CA ASP A 34 -0.31 19.26 5.15
C ASP A 34 0.71 18.10 5.16
N THR A 35 0.64 17.19 4.18
CA THR A 35 1.61 16.09 4.01
C THR A 35 3.03 16.63 3.82
N LEU A 36 3.22 17.55 2.87
CA LEU A 36 4.54 18.08 2.56
C LEU A 36 5.17 18.81 3.75
N ASP A 37 4.36 19.52 4.54
CA ASP A 37 4.86 20.34 5.64
C ASP A 37 5.09 19.53 6.93
N LYS A 38 4.31 18.47 7.17
CA LYS A 38 4.21 17.85 8.49
C LYS A 38 4.55 16.38 8.56
N THR A 39 4.45 15.64 7.46
CA THR A 39 4.54 14.18 7.52
C THR A 39 5.78 13.60 6.87
N ILE A 40 6.41 14.32 5.93
CA ILE A 40 7.61 13.85 5.25
C ILE A 40 8.88 14.29 5.98
N GLU A 41 9.66 13.32 6.44
CA GLU A 41 10.99 13.51 7.00
C GLU A 41 12.05 13.00 6.01
N ILE A 42 13.04 13.84 5.69
CA ILE A 42 14.25 13.41 5.00
C ILE A 42 15.28 13.03 6.05
N LEU A 43 15.68 11.76 6.04
CA LEU A 43 16.55 11.17 7.04
C LEU A 43 18.03 11.48 6.75
N PRO A 44 18.93 11.32 7.75
CA PRO A 44 20.35 11.64 7.60
C PRO A 44 21.07 10.88 6.48
N ASP A 45 20.55 9.73 6.07
CA ASP A 45 21.07 8.91 4.96
C ASP A 45 20.53 9.33 3.57
N GLY A 46 19.68 10.36 3.53
CA GLY A 46 19.06 10.86 2.31
C GLY A 46 17.80 10.11 1.87
N SER A 47 17.36 9.10 2.64
CA SER A 47 16.06 8.46 2.42
C SER A 47 14.91 9.34 2.93
N ALA A 48 13.69 9.03 2.49
CA ALA A 48 12.47 9.69 2.96
C ALA A 48 11.66 8.73 3.84
N PHE A 49 10.99 9.29 4.85
CA PHE A 49 10.07 8.59 5.73
C PHE A 49 8.81 9.42 5.90
N VAL A 50 7.65 8.80 5.73
CA VAL A 50 6.35 9.50 5.75
C VAL A 50 5.52 8.97 6.91
N VAL A 51 5.33 9.79 7.94
CA VAL A 51 4.44 9.41 9.06
C VAL A 51 2.97 9.58 8.66
N THR A 52 2.04 8.95 9.37
CA THR A 52 0.60 9.13 9.09
C THR A 52 0.09 10.50 9.56
N GLY A 53 0.77 11.10 10.54
CA GLY A 53 0.42 12.38 11.13
C GLY A 53 0.73 12.38 12.62
N ASP A 54 -0.28 12.08 13.45
CA ASP A 54 -0.14 11.97 14.89
C ASP A 54 0.50 10.65 15.37
N ILE A 55 0.53 9.62 14.51
CA ILE A 55 1.23 8.36 14.78
C ILE A 55 2.63 8.41 14.13
N PRO A 56 3.72 8.25 14.91
CA PRO A 56 5.09 8.39 14.41
C PRO A 56 5.62 7.12 13.71
N ALA A 57 4.83 6.57 12.80
CA ALA A 57 5.18 5.39 12.00
C ALA A 57 4.67 5.54 10.57
N MET A 58 5.26 4.77 9.66
CA MET A 58 4.96 4.82 8.23
C MET A 58 4.13 3.60 7.85
N TRP A 59 2.85 3.82 7.54
CA TRP A 59 2.02 2.84 6.86
C TRP A 59 2.35 2.81 5.38
N LEU A 60 2.44 1.62 4.79
CA LEU A 60 2.66 1.47 3.35
C LEU A 60 1.53 2.12 2.54
N ARG A 61 0.28 1.90 2.97
CA ARG A 61 -0.91 2.56 2.42
C ARG A 61 -0.82 4.08 2.50
N ASP A 62 -0.71 4.62 3.70
CA ASP A 62 -0.83 6.05 3.96
C ASP A 62 0.27 6.83 3.26
N SER A 63 1.51 6.32 3.31
CA SER A 63 2.65 7.00 2.70
C SER A 63 2.58 7.07 1.17
N ALA A 64 1.95 6.09 0.50
CA ALA A 64 1.66 6.17 -0.93
C ALA A 64 0.49 7.12 -1.21
N ALA A 65 -0.63 6.95 -0.50
CA ALA A 65 -1.85 7.73 -0.71
C ALA A 65 -1.64 9.23 -0.42
N GLN A 66 -0.84 9.57 0.58
CA GLN A 66 -0.44 10.95 0.89
C GLN A 66 0.31 11.61 -0.27
N LEU A 67 1.02 10.85 -1.11
CA LEU A 67 1.75 11.40 -2.26
C LEU A 67 0.88 11.55 -3.52
N THR A 68 -0.21 10.78 -3.64
CA THR A 68 -1.08 10.74 -4.83
C THR A 68 -1.48 12.13 -5.35
N PRO A 69 -1.91 13.10 -4.51
CA PRO A 69 -2.30 14.42 -4.99
C PRO A 69 -1.19 15.17 -5.72
N TYR A 70 0.08 14.88 -5.45
CA TYR A 70 1.23 15.59 -6.01
C TYR A 70 1.78 14.93 -7.28
N LEU A 71 1.43 13.67 -7.58
CA LEU A 71 2.02 12.91 -8.68
C LEU A 71 1.87 13.62 -10.04
N HIS A 72 0.82 14.40 -10.23
CA HIS A 72 0.63 15.18 -11.46
C HIS A 72 1.68 16.29 -11.68
N PHE A 73 2.53 16.61 -10.70
CA PHE A 73 3.66 17.53 -10.83
C PHE A 73 5.02 16.83 -10.86
N VAL A 74 5.08 15.52 -10.62
CA VAL A 74 6.34 14.81 -10.34
C VAL A 74 7.30 14.81 -11.53
N ALA A 75 6.78 14.82 -12.76
CA ALA A 75 7.60 14.92 -13.97
C ALA A 75 8.30 16.30 -14.13
N ASP A 76 7.68 17.36 -13.61
CA ASP A 76 8.11 18.73 -13.84
C ASP A 76 8.79 19.34 -12.60
N ASP A 77 8.74 18.69 -11.43
CA ASP A 77 9.29 19.18 -10.16
C ASP A 77 10.35 18.22 -9.63
N PRO A 78 11.66 18.51 -9.85
CA PRO A 78 12.73 17.62 -9.43
C PRO A 78 12.77 17.35 -7.93
N ALA A 79 12.42 18.31 -7.08
CA ALA A 79 12.49 18.11 -5.63
C ALA A 79 11.38 17.15 -5.15
N LEU A 80 10.18 17.31 -5.70
CA LEU A 80 9.08 16.38 -5.47
C LEU A 80 9.40 14.99 -6.03
N ALA A 81 9.99 14.91 -7.22
CA ALA A 81 10.41 13.66 -7.83
C ALA A 81 11.39 12.90 -6.93
N GLU A 82 12.48 13.54 -6.50
CA GLU A 82 13.47 12.87 -5.65
C GLU A 82 12.87 12.41 -4.31
N THR A 83 11.93 13.18 -3.75
CA THR A 83 11.20 12.79 -2.53
C THR A 83 10.33 11.56 -2.76
N ALA A 84 9.51 11.55 -3.83
CA ALA A 84 8.62 10.43 -4.12
C ALA A 84 9.39 9.15 -4.49
N LEU A 85 10.49 9.27 -5.25
CA LEU A 85 11.39 8.16 -5.56
C LEU A 85 12.03 7.59 -4.29
N ALA A 86 12.42 8.45 -3.33
CA ALA A 86 12.95 8.00 -2.04
C ALA A 86 11.92 7.27 -1.19
N VAL A 87 10.66 7.74 -1.18
CA VAL A 87 9.54 7.03 -0.52
C VAL A 87 9.28 5.67 -1.16
N SER A 88 9.25 5.60 -2.49
CA SER A 88 9.09 4.32 -3.21
C SER A 88 10.17 3.30 -2.84
N ARG A 89 11.45 3.70 -2.87
CA ARG A 89 12.56 2.81 -2.43
C ARG A 89 12.36 2.30 -1.02
N ARG A 90 11.99 3.19 -0.10
CA ARG A 90 11.77 2.87 1.32
C ARG A 90 10.66 1.84 1.49
N GLN A 91 9.53 2.02 0.80
CA GLN A 91 8.42 1.05 0.85
C GLN A 91 8.83 -0.32 0.31
N LEU A 92 9.58 -0.37 -0.81
CA LEU A 92 10.09 -1.64 -1.35
C LEU A 92 11.03 -2.36 -0.38
N ASP A 93 11.88 -1.61 0.33
CA ASP A 93 12.76 -2.19 1.35
C ASP A 93 11.99 -2.66 2.58
N PHE A 94 10.90 -2.00 2.97
CA PHE A 94 10.02 -2.46 4.04
C PHE A 94 9.24 -3.73 3.69
N ILE A 95 8.75 -3.87 2.45
CA ILE A 95 8.15 -5.12 1.97
C ILE A 95 9.16 -6.27 2.03
N ARG A 96 10.44 -6.00 1.68
CA ARG A 96 11.51 -7.01 1.78
C ARG A 96 11.85 -7.37 3.23
N LEU A 97 11.61 -6.45 4.16
CA LEU A 97 11.82 -6.67 5.58
C LEU A 97 10.74 -7.56 6.17
N ASP A 98 9.47 -7.24 5.93
CA ASP A 98 8.33 -8.04 6.38
C ASP A 98 7.09 -7.77 5.51
N PRO A 99 6.76 -8.66 4.56
CA PRO A 99 5.64 -8.45 3.65
C PRO A 99 4.27 -8.66 4.33
N TYR A 100 4.23 -9.08 5.60
CA TYR A 100 3.00 -9.15 6.38
C TYR A 100 2.72 -7.89 7.22
N ALA A 101 3.66 -6.95 7.31
CA ALA A 101 3.51 -5.75 8.12
C ALA A 101 2.85 -4.59 7.35
N ASN A 102 1.91 -3.90 7.99
CA ASN A 102 1.30 -2.67 7.49
C ASN A 102 2.14 -1.43 7.83
N ALA A 103 2.80 -1.41 9.00
CA ALA A 103 3.44 -0.21 9.55
C ALA A 103 4.88 -0.42 10.03
N PHE A 104 5.74 0.57 9.76
CA PHE A 104 7.17 0.50 10.01
C PHE A 104 7.71 1.71 10.77
N ASN A 105 8.80 1.48 11.50
CA ASN A 105 9.61 2.49 12.17
C ASN A 105 10.67 3.09 11.22
N SER A 106 11.09 4.33 11.46
CA SER A 106 12.16 4.99 10.68
C SER A 106 13.56 4.39 10.93
N SER A 107 13.72 3.73 12.08
CA SER A 107 14.93 3.06 12.58
C SER A 107 14.53 1.80 13.37
N PRO A 108 15.46 0.88 13.75
CA PRO A 108 15.11 -0.31 14.52
C PRO A 108 14.87 0.02 16.01
N SER A 109 13.92 0.91 16.29
CA SER A 109 13.65 1.47 17.62
C SER A 109 12.93 0.50 18.55
N GLY A 110 12.20 -0.47 18.00
CA GLY A 110 11.29 -1.31 18.79
C GLY A 110 10.12 -0.51 19.38
N ALA A 111 9.70 0.56 18.70
CA ALA A 111 8.48 1.28 19.03
C ALA A 111 7.27 0.64 18.30
N GLY A 112 6.08 0.77 18.90
CA GLY A 112 4.83 0.23 18.35
C GLY A 112 4.25 -0.90 19.21
N HIS A 113 3.49 -1.79 18.58
CA HIS A 113 2.62 -2.77 19.24
C HIS A 113 3.35 -4.07 19.60
N HIS A 114 4.48 -3.98 20.31
CA HIS A 114 5.28 -5.15 20.72
C HIS A 114 4.60 -6.08 21.74
N GLY A 115 3.42 -5.72 22.25
CA GLY A 115 2.56 -6.59 23.04
C GLY A 115 1.76 -7.60 22.22
N ASP A 116 1.68 -7.41 20.90
CA ASP A 116 0.96 -8.32 20.00
C ASP A 116 1.64 -9.69 19.94
N LYS A 117 0.82 -10.74 19.92
CA LYS A 117 1.27 -12.11 19.70
C LYS A 117 1.33 -12.39 18.20
N THR A 118 2.43 -11.94 17.61
CA THR A 118 2.85 -12.16 16.23
C THR A 118 4.38 -12.13 16.17
N GLU A 119 4.97 -12.51 15.04
CA GLU A 119 6.37 -12.19 14.78
C GLU A 119 6.54 -10.66 14.74
N MET A 120 7.56 -10.14 15.41
CA MET A 120 7.87 -8.71 15.44
C MET A 120 9.37 -8.52 15.29
N SER A 121 9.77 -7.47 14.58
CA SER A 121 11.14 -6.98 14.56
C SER A 121 11.18 -5.55 15.08
N PRO A 122 12.35 -5.02 15.48
CA PRO A 122 12.47 -3.63 15.91
C PRO A 122 12.09 -2.59 14.84
N TRP A 123 12.01 -2.99 13.57
CA TRP A 123 11.62 -2.14 12.45
C TRP A 123 10.11 -2.08 12.23
N VAL A 124 9.35 -3.04 12.77
CA VAL A 124 7.90 -3.14 12.56
C VAL A 124 7.19 -2.43 13.69
N TRP A 125 6.38 -1.43 13.34
CA TRP A 125 5.52 -0.72 14.29
C TRP A 125 4.24 -1.52 14.58
N GLU A 126 3.62 -2.05 13.52
CA GLU A 126 2.45 -2.90 13.57
C GLU A 126 2.51 -3.95 12.45
N ARG A 127 2.02 -5.16 12.74
CA ARG A 127 2.06 -6.28 11.80
C ARG A 127 0.67 -6.83 11.46
N LYS A 128 -0.29 -5.94 11.23
CA LYS A 128 -1.60 -6.31 10.71
C LYS A 128 -1.48 -6.54 9.21
N TYR A 129 -1.71 -7.77 8.76
CA TYR A 129 -1.58 -8.10 7.35
C TYR A 129 -2.80 -7.64 6.56
N GLU A 130 -2.52 -6.76 5.60
CA GLU A 130 -3.49 -6.08 4.76
C GLU A 130 -3.02 -6.21 3.31
N VAL A 131 -3.86 -6.78 2.45
CA VAL A 131 -3.52 -6.95 1.03
C VAL A 131 -3.17 -5.61 0.37
N ASP A 132 -3.87 -4.52 0.74
CA ASP A 132 -3.61 -3.20 0.18
C ASP A 132 -2.26 -2.61 0.59
N SER A 133 -1.71 -2.98 1.76
CA SER A 133 -0.37 -2.55 2.18
C SER A 133 0.72 -2.98 1.19
N LEU A 134 0.50 -4.07 0.44
CA LEU A 134 1.40 -4.50 -0.64
C LEU A 134 1.04 -3.89 -2.00
N ALA A 135 -0.23 -3.56 -2.23
CA ALA A 135 -0.69 -2.97 -3.48
C ALA A 135 -0.24 -1.51 -3.64
N TYR A 136 -0.35 -0.69 -2.59
CA TYR A 136 0.01 0.73 -2.64
C TYR A 136 1.46 1.02 -3.07
N PRO A 137 2.48 0.30 -2.56
CA PRO A 137 3.86 0.47 -3.03
C PRO A 137 4.08 0.07 -4.50
N VAL A 138 3.36 -0.93 -4.99
CA VAL A 138 3.41 -1.32 -6.41
C VAL A 138 2.83 -0.20 -7.27
N GLN A 139 1.66 0.32 -6.89
CA GLN A 139 1.03 1.43 -7.58
C GLN A 139 1.95 2.65 -7.62
N LEU A 140 2.52 3.06 -6.48
CA LEU A 140 3.42 4.21 -6.43
C LEU A 140 4.66 4.00 -7.31
N ALA A 141 5.26 2.79 -7.28
CA ALA A 141 6.41 2.48 -8.11
C ALA A 141 6.05 2.54 -9.62
N HIS A 142 4.88 2.05 -10.00
CA HIS A 142 4.40 2.09 -11.38
C HIS A 142 4.07 3.52 -11.84
N ASP A 143 3.32 4.27 -11.05
CA ASP A 143 2.97 5.66 -11.35
C ASP A 143 4.23 6.53 -11.51
N LEU A 144 5.22 6.39 -10.64
CA LEU A 144 6.46 7.16 -10.75
C LEU A 144 7.22 6.84 -12.04
N TRP A 145 7.33 5.56 -12.39
CA TRP A 145 7.97 5.14 -13.63
C TRP A 145 7.21 5.66 -14.86
N THR A 146 5.89 5.50 -14.92
CA THR A 146 5.09 5.91 -16.08
C THR A 146 5.02 7.43 -16.24
N LEU A 147 4.95 8.20 -15.15
CA LEU A 147 4.88 9.65 -15.19
C LEU A 147 6.23 10.31 -15.49
N THR A 148 7.35 9.74 -15.04
CA THR A 148 8.68 10.39 -15.15
C THR A 148 9.65 9.70 -16.11
N GLY A 149 9.39 8.44 -16.46
CA GLY A 149 10.35 7.55 -17.12
C GLY A 149 11.53 7.11 -16.25
N ARG A 150 11.58 7.50 -14.97
CA ARG A 150 12.67 7.16 -14.05
C ARG A 150 12.52 5.72 -13.56
N THR A 151 13.63 4.99 -13.51
CA THR A 151 13.68 3.59 -13.10
C THR A 151 14.66 3.35 -11.95
N ASP A 152 15.39 4.38 -11.50
CA ASP A 152 16.40 4.30 -10.45
C ASP A 152 15.83 4.07 -9.04
N HIS A 153 14.51 4.11 -8.87
CA HIS A 153 13.84 3.69 -7.63
C HIS A 153 13.51 2.18 -7.60
N LEU A 154 13.62 1.49 -8.75
CA LEU A 154 13.18 0.09 -8.91
C LEU A 154 14.26 -0.94 -8.52
N GLY A 155 15.39 -0.53 -7.95
CA GLY A 155 16.50 -1.43 -7.64
C GLY A 155 16.11 -2.65 -6.79
N SER A 156 15.19 -2.47 -5.83
CA SER A 156 14.65 -3.52 -4.96
C SER A 156 13.32 -4.11 -5.46
N PHE A 157 12.78 -3.64 -6.59
CA PHE A 157 11.41 -3.95 -7.02
C PHE A 157 11.21 -5.42 -7.34
N ALA A 158 12.14 -6.05 -8.07
CA ALA A 158 12.02 -7.46 -8.45
C ALA A 158 11.94 -8.39 -7.22
N ASP A 159 12.73 -8.09 -6.18
CA ASP A 159 12.72 -8.86 -4.93
C ASP A 159 11.40 -8.66 -4.17
N ALA A 160 10.96 -7.41 -4.01
CA ALA A 160 9.68 -7.10 -3.38
C ALA A 160 8.50 -7.72 -4.13
N ALA A 161 8.46 -7.60 -5.45
CA ALA A 161 7.39 -8.16 -6.29
C ALA A 161 7.32 -9.69 -6.20
N ARG A 162 8.45 -10.40 -6.16
CA ARG A 162 8.45 -11.86 -5.94
C ARG A 162 7.91 -12.23 -4.55
N LEU A 163 8.23 -11.45 -3.51
CA LEU A 163 7.66 -11.64 -2.18
C LEU A 163 6.14 -11.42 -2.18
N ILE A 164 5.66 -10.35 -2.82
CA ILE A 164 4.22 -10.05 -2.94
C ILE A 164 3.48 -11.18 -3.66
N VAL A 165 3.94 -11.57 -4.85
CA VAL A 165 3.29 -12.63 -5.65
C VAL A 165 3.32 -13.97 -4.90
N GLY A 166 4.43 -14.30 -4.24
CA GLY A 166 4.57 -15.52 -3.44
C GLY A 166 3.67 -15.52 -2.20
N LEU A 167 3.59 -14.40 -1.50
CA LEU A 167 2.71 -14.22 -0.34
C LEU A 167 1.25 -14.34 -0.76
N TRP A 168 0.81 -13.59 -1.77
CA TRP A 168 -0.59 -13.64 -2.21
C TRP A 168 -1.01 -15.04 -2.68
N ARG A 169 -0.11 -15.83 -3.28
CA ARG A 169 -0.36 -17.26 -3.56
C ARG A 169 -0.47 -18.11 -2.30
N THR A 170 0.43 -17.91 -1.34
CA THR A 170 0.37 -18.60 -0.04
C THR A 170 -0.98 -18.32 0.63
N GLU A 171 -1.44 -17.09 0.55
CA GLU A 171 -2.68 -16.61 1.15
C GLU A 171 -3.95 -16.97 0.34
N GLN A 172 -3.83 -17.50 -0.89
CA GLN A 172 -4.93 -18.25 -1.52
C GLN A 172 -5.24 -19.55 -0.77
N HIS A 173 -4.26 -20.09 -0.03
CA HIS A 173 -4.31 -21.32 0.75
C HIS A 173 -4.04 -21.07 2.24
N HIS A 174 -4.61 -19.98 2.80
CA HIS A 174 -4.31 -19.50 4.15
C HIS A 174 -4.30 -20.60 5.23
N ALA A 175 -5.38 -21.39 5.31
CA ALA A 175 -5.54 -22.41 6.36
C ALA A 175 -4.47 -23.52 6.32
N GLU A 176 -3.92 -23.80 5.15
CA GLU A 176 -3.03 -24.93 4.90
C GLU A 176 -1.56 -24.51 4.86
N GLN A 177 -1.29 -23.31 4.35
CA GLN A 177 0.06 -22.87 3.98
C GLN A 177 0.53 -21.64 4.75
N SER A 178 -0.37 -20.79 5.26
CA SER A 178 0.03 -19.52 5.85
C SER A 178 0.69 -19.70 7.22
N PRO A 179 1.90 -19.12 7.41
CA PRO A 179 2.52 -19.02 8.72
C PRO A 179 1.95 -17.87 9.56
N TYR A 180 1.21 -16.93 8.96
CA TYR A 180 0.79 -15.69 9.61
C TYR A 180 -0.21 -15.93 10.74
N ARG A 181 0.10 -15.43 11.93
CA ARG A 181 -0.78 -15.43 13.09
C ARG A 181 -0.71 -14.08 13.77
N PHE A 182 -1.85 -13.59 14.24
CA PHE A 182 -1.91 -12.32 14.95
C PHE A 182 -2.97 -12.34 16.05
N GLU A 183 -2.58 -12.07 17.28
CA GLU A 183 -3.52 -11.79 18.38
C GLU A 183 -3.08 -10.54 19.15
N ARG A 184 -3.99 -9.58 19.30
CA ARG A 184 -3.90 -8.48 20.24
C ARG A 184 -4.86 -8.73 21.41
N PHE A 185 -4.41 -8.46 22.63
CA PHE A 185 -5.20 -8.73 23.85
C PHE A 185 -5.75 -7.46 24.49
N ASP A 186 -5.17 -6.31 24.16
CA ASP A 186 -5.55 -4.98 24.58
C ASP A 186 -6.12 -4.19 23.39
N GLY A 187 -7.44 -4.06 23.31
CA GLY A 187 -8.06 -3.32 22.21
C GLY A 187 -9.51 -3.69 21.96
N ALA A 188 -10.02 -3.20 20.83
CA ALA A 188 -11.34 -3.61 20.36
C ALA A 188 -11.31 -5.06 19.90
N THR A 189 -12.48 -5.71 19.83
CA THR A 189 -12.58 -7.06 19.24
C THR A 189 -12.21 -7.08 17.75
N THR A 190 -12.23 -5.93 17.08
CA THR A 190 -11.78 -5.77 15.69
C THR A 190 -10.26 -5.63 15.56
N ASP A 191 -9.53 -5.46 16.65
CA ASP A 191 -8.06 -5.35 16.63
C ASP A 191 -7.33 -6.69 16.67
N THR A 192 -8.05 -7.82 16.67
CA THR A 192 -7.45 -9.14 16.86
C THR A 192 -8.09 -10.20 15.97
N LEU A 193 -7.34 -11.24 15.60
CA LEU A 193 -7.87 -12.34 14.81
C LEU A 193 -8.39 -13.47 15.70
N THR A 194 -9.50 -14.06 15.28
CA THR A 194 -10.08 -15.25 15.93
C THR A 194 -9.24 -16.50 15.65
N ASN A 195 -9.65 -17.65 16.21
CA ASN A 195 -9.06 -18.96 15.90
C ASN A 195 -7.55 -19.03 16.15
N GLU A 196 -7.12 -18.62 17.35
CA GLU A 196 -5.69 -18.61 17.75
C GLU A 196 -4.83 -17.77 16.79
N GLY A 197 -5.36 -16.62 16.38
CA GLY A 197 -4.69 -15.69 15.48
C GLY A 197 -4.73 -16.05 14.00
N ARG A 198 -5.47 -17.10 13.59
CA ARG A 198 -5.65 -17.50 12.17
C ARG A 198 -6.77 -16.75 11.46
N GLY A 199 -7.65 -16.09 12.21
CA GLY A 199 -8.86 -15.50 11.67
C GLY A 199 -9.93 -16.54 11.28
N ALA A 200 -10.96 -16.06 10.58
CA ALA A 200 -12.10 -16.88 10.20
C ALA A 200 -11.71 -18.02 9.24
N LEU A 201 -12.39 -19.17 9.37
CA LEU A 201 -12.22 -20.29 8.46
C LEU A 201 -12.67 -19.91 7.05
N VAL A 202 -11.88 -20.30 6.05
CA VAL A 202 -12.13 -20.01 4.63
C VAL A 202 -11.98 -21.27 3.79
N ALA A 203 -12.73 -21.36 2.69
CA ALA A 203 -12.50 -22.31 1.62
C ALA A 203 -11.57 -21.69 0.57
N VAL A 204 -10.82 -22.50 -0.17
CA VAL A 204 -9.98 -22.01 -1.28
C VAL A 204 -10.87 -21.56 -2.44
N THR A 205 -10.76 -20.29 -2.82
CA THR A 205 -11.57 -19.67 -3.90
C THR A 205 -10.73 -19.17 -5.08
N GLY A 206 -9.43 -18.99 -4.89
CA GLY A 206 -8.56 -18.25 -5.81
C GLY A 206 -8.41 -16.75 -5.44
N LEU A 207 -9.22 -16.23 -4.51
CA LEU A 207 -8.94 -14.94 -3.87
C LEU A 207 -7.79 -15.09 -2.87
N THR A 208 -7.04 -14.03 -2.64
CA THR A 208 -6.02 -13.97 -1.59
C THR A 208 -6.64 -13.48 -0.27
N TRP A 209 -6.28 -14.14 0.83
CA TRP A 209 -6.75 -13.82 2.18
C TRP A 209 -6.18 -12.48 2.65
N SER A 210 -6.95 -11.72 3.44
CA SER A 210 -6.51 -10.52 4.15
C SER A 210 -6.93 -10.63 5.62
N GLY A 211 -5.98 -10.43 6.54
CA GLY A 211 -6.28 -10.47 7.97
C GLY A 211 -7.09 -9.25 8.40
N PHE A 212 -6.66 -8.08 7.91
CA PHE A 212 -7.23 -6.79 8.24
C PHE A 212 -7.65 -6.04 6.98
N ARG A 213 -8.47 -5.02 7.19
CA ARG A 213 -8.96 -4.08 6.16
C ARG A 213 -8.04 -2.84 6.13
N PRO A 214 -8.18 -1.96 5.13
CA PRO A 214 -7.52 -0.65 5.16
C PRO A 214 -7.89 0.26 6.35
N SER A 215 -8.90 -0.11 7.16
CA SER A 215 -9.23 0.56 8.41
C SER A 215 -8.44 0.02 9.62
N ASP A 216 -7.51 -0.90 9.39
CA ASP A 216 -6.81 -1.71 10.39
C ASP A 216 -7.74 -2.62 11.24
N ASP A 217 -9.03 -2.72 10.89
CA ASP A 217 -9.98 -3.67 11.52
C ASP A 217 -9.88 -5.06 10.90
N ALA A 218 -10.00 -6.10 11.73
CA ALA A 218 -10.03 -7.49 11.30
C ALA A 218 -11.16 -7.75 10.28
N CYS A 219 -10.84 -8.47 9.21
CA CYS A 219 -11.83 -8.88 8.24
C CYS A 219 -12.82 -9.87 8.85
N THR A 220 -14.12 -9.58 8.77
CA THR A 220 -15.17 -10.53 9.14
C THR A 220 -15.14 -11.76 8.22
N PHE A 221 -15.08 -11.51 6.90
CA PHE A 221 -14.77 -12.50 5.88
C PHE A 221 -13.44 -12.12 5.24
N PRO A 222 -12.40 -12.96 5.31
CA PRO A 222 -11.03 -12.55 4.94
C PRO A 222 -10.78 -12.30 3.47
N TYR A 223 -11.65 -12.76 2.58
CA TYR A 223 -11.59 -12.42 1.17
C TYR A 223 -12.21 -11.04 0.93
N ASN A 224 -11.49 -10.01 1.35
CA ASN A 224 -11.87 -8.62 1.14
C ASN A 224 -11.90 -8.32 -0.37
N VAL A 225 -13.12 -8.11 -0.91
CA VAL A 225 -13.34 -7.96 -2.36
C VAL A 225 -12.61 -6.73 -2.93
N PRO A 226 -12.74 -5.52 -2.36
CA PRO A 226 -11.97 -4.36 -2.83
C PRO A 226 -10.45 -4.55 -2.81
N ALA A 227 -9.89 -5.18 -1.77
CA ALA A 227 -8.45 -5.41 -1.69
C ALA A 227 -7.97 -6.42 -2.74
N ASN A 228 -8.76 -7.46 -3.03
CA ASN A 228 -8.47 -8.39 -4.12
C ASN A 228 -8.57 -7.74 -5.50
N MET A 229 -9.53 -6.82 -5.71
CA MET A 229 -9.58 -6.02 -6.94
C MET A 229 -8.33 -5.15 -7.10
N PHE A 230 -7.85 -4.55 -6.03
CA PHE A 230 -6.63 -3.76 -6.06
C PHE A 230 -5.42 -4.65 -6.39
N ALA A 231 -5.27 -5.80 -5.72
CA ALA A 231 -4.24 -6.78 -6.05
C ALA A 231 -4.30 -7.26 -7.51
N HIS A 232 -5.50 -7.46 -8.08
CA HIS A 232 -5.65 -7.82 -9.49
C HIS A 232 -5.09 -6.74 -10.43
N VAL A 233 -5.30 -5.46 -10.14
CA VAL A 233 -4.72 -4.35 -10.92
C VAL A 233 -3.21 -4.33 -10.75
N GLU A 234 -2.72 -4.37 -9.51
CA GLU A 234 -1.29 -4.23 -9.22
C GLU A 234 -0.44 -5.42 -9.69
N LEU A 235 -1.01 -6.62 -9.81
CA LEU A 235 -0.33 -7.72 -10.51
C LEU A 235 -0.11 -7.44 -12.00
N GLY A 236 -0.99 -6.65 -12.62
CA GLY A 236 -0.79 -6.13 -13.97
C GLY A 236 0.40 -5.18 -14.04
N HIS A 237 0.49 -4.24 -13.10
CA HIS A 237 1.61 -3.30 -13.00
C HIS A 237 2.95 -4.01 -12.71
N ILE A 238 2.96 -5.04 -11.84
CA ILE A 238 4.16 -5.89 -11.64
C ILE A 238 4.59 -6.51 -12.96
N ALA A 239 3.65 -7.08 -13.72
CA ALA A 239 3.98 -7.73 -14.98
C ALA A 239 4.51 -6.76 -16.04
N GLU A 240 3.96 -5.54 -16.10
CA GLU A 240 4.41 -4.48 -16.99
C GLU A 240 5.84 -4.03 -16.66
N ILE A 241 6.12 -3.66 -15.39
CA ILE A 241 7.48 -3.30 -14.95
C ILE A 241 8.46 -4.46 -15.18
N ALA A 242 8.06 -5.69 -14.85
CA ALA A 242 8.90 -6.87 -15.05
C ALA A 242 9.27 -7.06 -16.53
N THR A 243 8.34 -6.81 -17.44
CA THR A 243 8.56 -6.96 -18.88
C THR A 243 9.37 -5.81 -19.47
N GLU A 244 8.93 -4.57 -19.22
CA GLU A 244 9.43 -3.38 -19.92
C GLU A 244 10.70 -2.81 -19.33
N VAL A 245 10.88 -2.93 -18.01
CA VAL A 245 12.02 -2.34 -17.30
C VAL A 245 13.05 -3.39 -16.92
N LEU A 246 12.60 -4.53 -16.39
CA LEU A 246 13.49 -5.53 -15.79
C LEU A 246 13.93 -6.63 -16.77
N GLY A 247 13.18 -6.84 -17.86
CA GLY A 247 13.39 -7.97 -18.77
C GLY A 247 13.17 -9.34 -18.09
N ASP A 248 12.39 -9.38 -17.01
CA ASP A 248 12.13 -10.57 -16.20
C ASP A 248 10.80 -11.23 -16.63
N SER A 249 10.89 -12.05 -17.67
CA SER A 249 9.73 -12.78 -18.20
C SER A 249 9.11 -13.78 -17.21
N GLU A 250 9.89 -14.28 -16.25
CA GLU A 250 9.40 -15.25 -15.26
C GLU A 250 8.52 -14.55 -14.22
N LEU A 251 8.99 -13.42 -13.68
CA LEU A 251 8.19 -12.60 -12.78
C LEU A 251 6.92 -12.11 -13.46
N ALA A 252 7.01 -11.65 -14.71
CA ALA A 252 5.85 -11.19 -15.47
C ALA A 252 4.80 -12.31 -15.65
N ALA A 253 5.21 -13.49 -16.11
CA ALA A 253 4.31 -14.63 -16.27
C ALA A 253 3.70 -15.07 -14.94
N SER A 254 4.49 -15.06 -13.87
CA SER A 254 4.04 -15.41 -12.52
C SER A 254 2.97 -14.45 -12.01
N ALA A 255 3.17 -13.13 -12.16
CA ALA A 255 2.21 -12.12 -11.76
C ALA A 255 0.91 -12.21 -12.57
N LEU A 256 0.99 -12.39 -13.89
CA LEU A 256 -0.18 -12.55 -14.76
C LEU A 256 -0.99 -13.80 -14.43
N ALA A 257 -0.33 -14.94 -14.15
CA ALA A 257 -1.04 -16.15 -13.76
C ALA A 257 -1.84 -15.96 -12.47
N LEU A 258 -1.26 -15.32 -11.45
CA LEU A 258 -1.97 -15.01 -10.21
C LEU A 258 -3.10 -13.99 -10.43
N ARG A 259 -2.87 -13.01 -11.31
CA ARG A 259 -3.87 -12.01 -11.68
C ARG A 259 -5.12 -12.65 -12.28
N ASP A 260 -4.93 -13.62 -13.16
CA ASP A 260 -6.00 -14.36 -13.82
C ASP A 260 -6.78 -15.22 -12.81
N ASP A 261 -6.09 -15.85 -11.85
CA ASP A 261 -6.74 -16.61 -10.77
C ASP A 261 -7.62 -15.71 -9.90
N ILE A 262 -7.07 -14.60 -9.40
CA ILE A 262 -7.83 -13.63 -8.60
C ILE A 262 -8.98 -13.03 -9.41
N GLY A 263 -8.75 -12.68 -10.68
CA GLY A 263 -9.77 -12.11 -11.57
C GLY A 263 -10.97 -13.05 -11.78
N ARG A 264 -10.71 -14.35 -11.99
CA ARG A 264 -11.78 -15.36 -12.06
C ARG A 264 -12.52 -15.50 -10.73
N ALA A 265 -11.78 -15.53 -9.62
CA ALA A 265 -12.37 -15.68 -8.30
C ALA A 265 -13.22 -14.47 -7.88
N ILE A 266 -12.84 -13.24 -8.28
CA ILE A 266 -13.68 -12.03 -8.09
C ILE A 266 -14.98 -12.18 -8.89
N ALA A 267 -14.93 -12.64 -10.13
CA ALA A 267 -16.13 -12.82 -10.95
C ALA A 267 -17.06 -13.92 -10.42
N GLU A 268 -16.51 -14.96 -9.79
CA GLU A 268 -17.29 -16.09 -9.28
C GLU A 268 -17.83 -15.88 -7.85
N HIS A 269 -17.07 -15.17 -7.00
CA HIS A 269 -17.35 -15.08 -5.56
C HIS A 269 -17.47 -13.64 -5.04
N GLY A 270 -17.12 -12.64 -5.85
CA GLY A 270 -17.10 -11.25 -5.43
C GLY A 270 -18.43 -10.52 -5.58
N THR A 271 -19.42 -11.10 -6.27
CA THR A 271 -20.74 -10.48 -6.46
C THR A 271 -21.86 -11.25 -5.77
N VAL A 272 -22.92 -10.52 -5.43
CA VAL A 272 -24.17 -11.05 -4.90
C VAL A 272 -25.35 -10.43 -5.64
N SER A 273 -26.37 -11.24 -5.92
CA SER A 273 -27.64 -10.74 -6.46
C SER A 273 -28.45 -10.09 -5.33
N ILE A 274 -28.91 -8.85 -5.55
CA ILE A 274 -29.84 -8.17 -4.63
C ILE A 274 -31.31 -8.39 -5.03
N ALA A 275 -32.24 -7.97 -4.18
CA ALA A 275 -33.68 -8.27 -4.31
C ALA A 275 -34.29 -7.86 -5.66
N ASP A 276 -33.76 -6.82 -6.29
CA ASP A 276 -34.24 -6.29 -7.58
C ASP A 276 -33.61 -7.00 -8.80
N GLY A 277 -32.71 -7.98 -8.57
CA GLY A 277 -32.06 -8.79 -9.60
C GLY A 277 -30.73 -8.23 -10.13
N ASP A 278 -30.32 -7.05 -9.66
CA ASP A 278 -29.01 -6.49 -9.96
C ASP A 278 -27.88 -7.25 -9.25
N GLU A 279 -26.71 -7.31 -9.89
CA GLU A 279 -25.48 -7.82 -9.29
C GLU A 279 -24.70 -6.67 -8.67
N VAL A 280 -24.31 -6.82 -7.40
CA VAL A 280 -23.44 -5.86 -6.71
C VAL A 280 -22.23 -6.59 -6.14
N TYR A 281 -21.10 -5.89 -6.00
CA TYR A 281 -19.98 -6.44 -5.26
C TYR A 281 -20.31 -6.54 -3.77
N ALA A 282 -19.88 -7.66 -3.16
CA ALA A 282 -20.10 -7.98 -1.76
C ALA A 282 -19.28 -7.12 -0.79
#